data_AF-A0A7W3PB25-F1
#
_entry.id   AF-A0A7W3PB25-F1
#
_cell.length_a   1.000
_cell.length_b   1.000
_cell.length_c   1.000
_cell.angle_alpha   90.00
_cell.angle_beta   90.00
_cell.angle_gamma   90.00
#
_symmetry.space_group_name_H-M   'P 1'
#
loop_
_entity.id
_entity.type
_entity.pdbx_description
1 polymer ?
#
loop_
_entity_poly.entity_id
_entity_poly.type
_entity_poly.pdbx_seq_one_letter_code
_entity_poly.pdbx_strand_id
1 'polypeptide(L)'
;MHEIQIAPADVDRLTGLLSRERKDQFDAVAAGARELLGGRVVWNVNATAHGGGVAEMLQTLLANARGVGIDTRWLVLSGSPEFFAITKRLHNVLHGEPGDGGELGAAEHAVVAEALRPDLADMATLVKPDDVVLLHDPQTAAMVTPLRETGAKVVWRCHIGRDTPNALTDLGWAFLRPLIEAADAFVFSRRNYVPRWMASEKVHIITPSIDPFSAKNAPLSDADAEATLGYAGLLGGARDPRALTFTKRNGTVGTTRPHRGLDLTGGTIPCEARLVVQISRWDRLKDMTGVMQGFADAGLPGDVHLLLVGPEVSGVSDDPEGAGVLAECRSRWDGLAREEQSRVHLVCLSMDDVDENAHLVNALQRRASVVVQKSLVEGFGLTVTEAMWKARPVVASAIGGIQDQIVDGENGLLLEDPHDLDALGRALARLLEQPDLAAGLGNAARATVHERFLGDRHLEAYADLFGTLLV
;
A
#
# COMPACT_ATOMS: atom_id res chain seq x y z
N MET A 1 10.79 -8.81 20.51
CA MET A 1 10.66 -8.81 19.05
C MET A 1 10.25 -10.17 18.50
N HIS A 2 9.72 -10.27 17.26
CA HIS A 2 9.47 -11.56 16.60
C HIS A 2 9.98 -11.58 15.15
N GLU A 3 10.58 -12.71 14.73
CA GLU A 3 11.05 -12.91 13.36
C GLU A 3 9.95 -13.54 12.49
N ILE A 4 9.70 -12.94 11.34
CA ILE A 4 8.78 -13.48 10.34
C ILE A 4 9.55 -14.35 9.35
N GLN A 5 9.13 -15.61 9.26
CA GLN A 5 9.75 -16.56 8.33
C GLN A 5 9.29 -16.29 6.90
N ILE A 6 10.24 -15.96 6.02
CA ILE A 6 10.01 -15.71 4.60
C ILE A 6 10.67 -16.81 3.77
N ALA A 7 9.86 -17.55 3.03
CA ALA A 7 10.35 -18.53 2.07
C ALA A 7 10.95 -17.82 0.84
N PRO A 8 12.05 -18.34 0.25
CA PRO A 8 12.56 -17.82 -1.00
C PRO A 8 11.52 -18.00 -2.11
N ALA A 9 11.30 -16.95 -2.90
CA ALA A 9 10.46 -17.01 -4.10
C ALA A 9 11.22 -17.65 -5.26
N ASP A 10 10.47 -18.24 -6.19
CA ASP A 10 10.98 -18.59 -7.51
C ASP A 10 11.09 -17.32 -8.37
N VAL A 11 12.30 -16.81 -8.50
CA VAL A 11 12.60 -15.54 -9.19
C VAL A 11 12.42 -15.67 -10.70
N ASP A 12 12.40 -16.89 -11.25
CA ASP A 12 12.12 -17.11 -12.68
C ASP A 12 10.70 -16.66 -13.04
N ARG A 13 9.77 -16.65 -12.08
CA ARG A 13 8.44 -16.08 -12.28
C ARG A 13 8.52 -14.58 -12.56
N LEU A 14 9.31 -13.84 -11.77
CA LEU A 14 9.51 -12.41 -11.96
C LEU A 14 10.26 -12.12 -13.25
N THR A 15 11.37 -12.81 -13.50
CA THR A 15 12.18 -12.60 -14.72
C THR A 15 11.46 -13.01 -16.00
N GLY A 16 10.52 -13.97 -15.92
CA GLY A 16 9.65 -14.36 -17.01
C GLY A 16 8.69 -13.26 -17.49
N LEU A 17 8.48 -12.21 -16.69
CA LEU A 17 7.75 -11.02 -17.12
C LEU A 17 8.64 -9.99 -17.82
N LEU A 18 9.96 -10.08 -17.69
CA LEU A 18 10.89 -9.04 -18.12
C LEU A 18 11.30 -9.23 -19.59
N SER A 19 11.71 -8.14 -20.24
CA SER A 19 12.45 -8.25 -21.50
C SER A 19 13.79 -8.92 -21.28
N ARG A 20 14.39 -9.49 -22.33
CA ARG A 20 15.70 -10.14 -22.24
C ARG A 20 16.79 -9.23 -21.64
N GLU A 21 16.85 -7.99 -22.12
CA GLU A 21 17.82 -6.99 -21.63
C GLU A 21 17.63 -6.69 -20.14
N ARG A 22 16.38 -6.48 -19.71
CA ARG A 22 16.06 -6.19 -18.30
C ARG A 22 16.30 -7.40 -17.40
N LYS A 23 16.07 -8.61 -17.89
CA LYS A 23 16.45 -9.84 -17.19
C LYS A 23 17.97 -9.95 -17.04
N ASP A 24 18.72 -9.73 -18.11
CA ASP A 24 20.20 -9.80 -18.08
C ASP A 24 20.77 -8.74 -17.10
N GLN A 25 20.17 -7.54 -17.06
CA GLN A 25 20.49 -6.50 -16.08
C GLN A 25 20.20 -6.97 -14.65
N PHE A 26 18.98 -7.45 -14.38
CA PHE A 26 18.58 -7.92 -13.07
C PHE A 26 19.48 -9.07 -12.57
N ASP A 27 19.81 -10.03 -13.43
CA ASP A 27 20.68 -11.15 -13.10
C ASP A 27 22.11 -10.67 -12.74
N ALA A 28 22.64 -9.67 -13.46
CA ALA A 28 23.94 -9.06 -13.17
C ALA A 28 23.94 -8.32 -11.83
N VAL A 29 22.90 -7.51 -11.56
CA VAL A 29 22.74 -6.79 -10.29
C VAL A 29 22.60 -7.77 -9.13
N ALA A 30 21.80 -8.83 -9.28
CA ALA A 30 21.66 -9.87 -8.28
C ALA A 30 22.98 -10.59 -7.98
N ALA A 31 23.78 -10.87 -9.01
CA ALA A 31 25.11 -11.46 -8.83
C ALA A 31 26.06 -10.54 -8.06
N GLY A 32 26.11 -9.25 -8.42
CA GLY A 32 26.91 -8.26 -7.71
C GLY A 32 26.47 -8.06 -6.26
N ALA A 33 25.15 -8.02 -6.00
CA ALA A 33 24.60 -7.91 -4.66
C ALA A 33 24.96 -9.11 -3.78
N ARG A 34 24.96 -10.34 -4.33
CA ARG A 34 25.40 -11.55 -3.60
C ARG A 34 26.86 -11.48 -3.18
N GLU A 35 27.74 -10.98 -4.06
CA GLU A 35 29.16 -10.81 -3.75
C GLU A 35 29.33 -9.74 -2.66
N LEU A 36 28.69 -8.59 -2.83
CA LEU A 36 28.75 -7.46 -1.89
C LEU A 36 28.23 -7.84 -0.49
N LEU A 37 27.11 -8.55 -0.42
CA LEU A 37 26.48 -8.96 0.84
C LEU A 37 26.99 -10.31 1.36
N GLY A 38 28.03 -10.88 0.74
CA GLY A 38 28.61 -12.16 1.16
C GLY A 38 28.97 -12.17 2.65
N GLY A 39 28.28 -13.02 3.43
CA GLY A 39 28.47 -13.16 4.88
C GLY A 39 27.75 -12.12 5.75
N ARG A 40 27.04 -11.17 5.15
CA ARG A 40 26.22 -10.13 5.82
C ARG A 40 24.75 -10.51 5.80
N VAL A 41 24.00 -10.03 6.79
CA VAL A 41 22.54 -10.12 6.83
C VAL A 41 21.93 -8.75 6.55
N VAL A 42 20.86 -8.72 5.75
CA VAL A 42 20.00 -7.54 5.58
C VAL A 42 18.78 -7.68 6.49
N TRP A 43 18.77 -6.93 7.60
CA TRP A 43 17.69 -6.93 8.56
C TRP A 43 16.64 -5.88 8.19
N ASN A 44 15.37 -6.26 8.13
CA ASN A 44 14.25 -5.35 7.92
C ASN A 44 13.43 -5.31 9.21
N VAL A 45 13.19 -4.12 9.76
CA VAL A 45 12.46 -3.96 11.03
C VAL A 45 11.27 -3.04 10.83
N ASN A 46 10.07 -3.46 11.22
CA ASN A 46 8.88 -2.60 11.19
C ASN A 46 7.91 -2.91 12.35
N ALA A 47 6.77 -2.23 12.37
CA ALA A 47 5.79 -2.31 13.46
C ALA A 47 4.77 -3.46 13.33
N THR A 48 4.53 -4.01 12.14
CA THR A 48 3.50 -5.05 11.93
C THR A 48 3.85 -6.03 10.82
N ALA A 49 3.53 -7.31 11.02
CA ALA A 49 3.61 -8.37 10.02
C ALA A 49 2.34 -8.48 9.14
N HIS A 50 1.25 -7.85 9.55
CA HIS A 50 -0.06 -8.02 8.94
C HIS A 50 -0.76 -6.68 8.77
N GLY A 51 -1.46 -6.51 7.64
CA GLY A 51 -2.16 -5.28 7.33
C GLY A 51 -1.24 -4.13 6.90
N GLY A 52 -1.74 -3.30 5.98
CA GLY A 52 -1.00 -2.16 5.45
C GLY A 52 0.00 -2.50 4.33
N GLY A 53 0.34 -1.50 3.53
CA GLY A 53 1.17 -1.68 2.33
C GLY A 53 2.62 -2.10 2.62
N VAL A 54 3.19 -1.73 3.76
CA VAL A 54 4.59 -2.07 4.11
C VAL A 54 4.76 -3.57 4.34
N ALA A 55 3.87 -4.20 5.11
CA ALA A 55 3.94 -5.63 5.40
C ALA A 55 3.73 -6.46 4.13
N GLU A 56 2.76 -6.08 3.29
CA GLU A 56 2.52 -6.74 2.00
C GLU A 56 3.73 -6.63 1.06
N MET A 57 4.34 -5.44 0.99
CA MET A 57 5.53 -5.18 0.19
C MET A 57 6.74 -6.00 0.68
N LEU A 58 7.01 -6.01 1.99
CA LEU A 58 8.14 -6.76 2.57
C LEU A 58 8.01 -8.26 2.35
N GLN A 59 6.82 -8.83 2.52
CA GLN A 59 6.58 -10.26 2.32
C GLN A 59 7.14 -10.75 0.96
N THR A 60 6.83 -10.04 -0.12
CA THR A 60 7.29 -10.41 -1.47
C THR A 60 8.72 -9.95 -1.72
N LEU A 61 9.07 -8.69 -1.39
CA LEU A 61 10.38 -8.14 -1.71
C LEU A 61 11.49 -8.99 -1.09
N LEU A 62 11.30 -9.40 0.16
CA LEU A 62 12.24 -10.26 0.87
C LEU A 62 12.24 -11.69 0.32
N ALA A 63 11.10 -12.22 -0.10
CA ALA A 63 11.04 -13.53 -0.75
C ALA A 63 11.85 -13.54 -2.06
N ASN A 64 11.75 -12.50 -2.89
CA ASN A 64 12.54 -12.36 -4.12
C ASN A 64 14.03 -12.17 -3.83
N ALA A 65 14.39 -11.34 -2.85
CA ALA A 65 15.79 -11.16 -2.43
C ALA A 65 16.41 -12.49 -1.95
N ARG A 66 15.68 -13.27 -1.14
CA ARG A 66 16.09 -14.62 -0.74
C ARG A 66 16.18 -15.58 -1.92
N GLY A 67 15.26 -15.47 -2.88
CA GLY A 67 15.25 -16.25 -4.11
C GLY A 67 16.50 -16.04 -4.98
N VAL A 68 17.07 -14.83 -4.99
CA VAL A 68 18.37 -14.57 -5.65
C VAL A 68 19.59 -14.85 -4.76
N GLY A 69 19.39 -15.35 -3.54
CA GLY A 69 20.47 -15.79 -2.64
C GLY A 69 21.00 -14.74 -1.66
N ILE A 70 20.24 -13.67 -1.38
CA ILE A 70 20.58 -12.70 -0.33
C ILE A 70 20.01 -13.17 1.02
N ASP A 71 20.83 -13.20 2.09
CA ASP A 71 20.33 -13.44 3.45
C ASP A 71 19.65 -12.17 3.97
N THR A 72 18.36 -12.03 3.66
CA THR A 72 17.51 -10.99 4.22
C THR A 72 16.50 -11.58 5.19
N ARG A 73 16.24 -10.85 6.27
CA ARG A 73 15.39 -11.25 7.40
C ARG A 73 14.44 -10.14 7.81
N TRP A 74 13.33 -10.52 8.43
CA TRP A 74 12.28 -9.61 8.82
C TRP A 74 11.94 -9.76 10.30
N LEU A 75 12.07 -8.66 11.02
CA LEU A 75 11.76 -8.53 12.42
C LEU A 75 10.62 -7.54 12.63
N VAL A 76 9.74 -7.86 13.57
CA VAL A 76 8.61 -7.00 13.92
C VAL A 76 8.66 -6.67 15.41
N LEU A 77 8.52 -5.38 15.68
CA LEU A 77 8.64 -4.78 17.01
C LEU A 77 7.60 -5.33 17.99
N SER A 78 7.93 -5.25 19.27
CA SER A 78 7.03 -5.53 20.40
C SER A 78 6.72 -4.21 21.10
N GLY A 79 5.75 -3.45 20.58
CA GLY A 79 5.37 -2.14 21.11
C GLY A 79 4.30 -2.18 22.21
N SER A 80 4.33 -1.24 23.15
CA SER A 80 3.23 -1.02 24.10
C SER A 80 2.08 -0.21 23.46
N PRO A 81 0.85 -0.27 23.99
CA PRO A 81 -0.25 0.56 23.49
C PRO A 81 0.07 2.07 23.49
N GLU A 82 0.78 2.55 24.50
CA GLU A 82 1.21 3.95 24.60
C GLU A 82 2.21 4.33 23.50
N PHE A 83 3.18 3.45 23.21
CA PHE A 83 4.11 3.62 22.09
C PHE A 83 3.37 3.69 20.75
N PHE A 84 2.39 2.82 20.53
CA PHE A 84 1.59 2.84 19.30
C PHE A 84 0.71 4.08 19.19
N ALA A 85 0.19 4.61 20.30
CA ALA A 85 -0.54 5.87 20.31
C ALA A 85 0.36 7.06 19.90
N ILE A 86 1.56 7.18 20.48
CA ILE A 86 2.53 8.23 20.13
C ILE A 86 2.96 8.13 18.66
N THR A 87 3.26 6.93 18.17
CA THR A 87 3.69 6.75 16.78
C THR A 87 2.57 6.97 15.78
N LYS A 88 1.31 6.66 16.11
CA LYS A 88 0.13 7.01 15.31
C LYS A 88 -0.11 8.53 15.30
N ARG A 89 0.05 9.23 16.43
CA ARG A 89 0.05 10.70 16.49
C ARG A 89 1.09 11.28 15.55
N LEU A 90 2.34 10.80 15.65
CA LEU A 90 3.44 11.24 14.79
C LEU A 90 3.17 10.97 13.30
N HIS A 91 2.61 9.82 12.96
CA HIS A 91 2.18 9.51 11.59
C HIS A 91 1.20 10.56 11.05
N ASN A 92 0.18 10.92 11.83
CA ASN A 92 -0.81 11.92 11.44
C ASN A 92 -0.18 13.32 11.32
N VAL A 93 0.69 13.68 12.27
CA VAL A 93 1.44 14.95 12.25
C VAL A 93 2.34 15.08 11.01
N LEU A 94 2.95 13.99 10.56
CA LEU A 94 3.76 13.94 9.33
C LEU A 94 2.91 14.00 8.04
N HIS A 95 1.62 13.69 8.12
CA HIS A 95 0.64 14.00 7.07
C HIS A 95 0.04 15.41 7.21
N GLY A 96 0.42 16.13 8.27
CA GLY A 96 0.00 17.49 8.55
C GLY A 96 -1.38 17.59 9.20
N GLU A 97 -1.80 16.53 9.90
CA GLU A 97 -3.00 16.45 10.73
C GLU A 97 -2.61 16.37 12.22
N PRO A 98 -3.38 16.94 13.16
CA PRO A 98 -3.00 17.01 14.58
C PRO A 98 -3.04 15.65 15.30
N GLY A 99 -3.62 14.61 14.69
CA GLY A 99 -3.80 13.30 15.32
C GLY A 99 -4.74 13.34 16.52
N ASP A 100 -4.31 12.77 17.65
CA ASP A 100 -5.03 12.85 18.93
C ASP A 100 -4.77 14.18 19.68
N GLY A 101 -3.98 15.09 19.11
CA GLY A 101 -3.68 16.41 19.66
C GLY A 101 -2.70 16.43 20.83
N GLY A 102 -2.06 15.31 21.17
CA GLY A 102 -1.06 15.29 22.24
C GLY A 102 0.30 15.88 21.83
N GLU A 103 1.20 16.01 22.81
CA GLU A 103 2.52 16.62 22.60
C GLU A 103 3.49 15.68 21.86
N LEU A 104 4.54 16.26 21.26
CA LEU A 104 5.66 15.53 20.68
C LEU A 104 6.95 16.19 21.17
N GLY A 105 7.44 15.73 22.33
CA GLY A 105 8.62 16.29 22.97
C GLY A 105 9.51 15.25 23.65
N ALA A 106 10.31 15.72 24.61
CA ALA A 106 11.30 14.89 25.30
C ALA A 106 10.66 13.76 26.13
N ALA A 107 9.44 13.95 26.64
CA ALA A 107 8.71 12.91 27.36
C ALA A 107 8.34 11.76 26.43
N GLU A 108 7.78 12.06 25.26
CA GLU A 108 7.44 11.05 24.24
C GLU A 108 8.69 10.37 23.68
N HIS A 109 9.81 11.08 23.52
CA HIS A 109 11.10 10.44 23.20
C HIS A 109 11.50 9.38 24.23
N ALA A 110 11.36 9.68 25.52
CA ALA A 110 11.69 8.73 26.58
C ALA A 110 10.78 7.50 26.55
N VAL A 111 9.47 7.69 26.31
CA VAL A 111 8.52 6.57 26.16
C VAL A 111 8.88 5.70 24.95
N VAL A 112 9.16 6.32 23.80
CA VAL A 112 9.55 5.60 22.58
C VAL A 112 10.85 4.82 22.79
N ALA A 113 11.85 5.42 23.44
CA ALA A 113 13.13 4.77 23.71
C ALA A 113 12.98 3.58 24.68
N GLU A 114 12.23 3.74 25.78
CA GLU A 114 12.03 2.64 26.75
C GLU A 114 11.21 1.50 26.14
N ALA A 115 10.19 1.81 25.32
CA ALA A 115 9.39 0.80 24.64
C ALA A 115 10.22 -0.11 23.72
N LEU A 116 11.26 0.43 23.09
CA LEU A 116 12.13 -0.30 22.15
C LEU A 116 13.32 -1.00 22.82
N ARG A 117 13.56 -0.78 24.11
CA ARG A 117 14.70 -1.35 24.83
C ARG A 117 14.75 -2.88 24.79
N PRO A 118 13.63 -3.64 24.95
CA PRO A 118 13.64 -5.09 24.81
C PRO A 118 14.01 -5.55 23.39
N ASP A 119 13.46 -4.90 22.36
CA ASP A 119 13.73 -5.24 20.96
C ASP A 119 15.19 -4.95 20.58
N LEU A 120 15.77 -3.85 21.10
CA LEU A 120 17.19 -3.54 20.94
C LEU A 120 18.10 -4.58 21.62
N ALA A 121 17.71 -5.08 22.80
CA ALA A 121 18.45 -6.13 23.48
C ALA A 121 18.44 -7.44 22.68
N ASP A 122 17.30 -7.82 22.10
CA ASP A 122 17.20 -8.95 21.18
C ASP A 122 18.10 -8.75 19.96
N MET A 123 18.00 -7.59 19.29
CA MET A 123 18.79 -7.29 18.09
C MET A 123 20.30 -7.25 18.34
N ALA A 124 20.76 -6.78 19.49
CA ALA A 124 22.17 -6.76 19.84
C ALA A 124 22.80 -8.17 19.88
N THR A 125 22.00 -9.23 20.04
CA THR A 125 22.46 -10.62 19.97
C THR A 125 22.50 -11.18 18.55
N LEU A 126 21.80 -10.54 17.61
CA LEU A 126 21.59 -11.02 16.24
C LEU A 126 22.44 -10.27 15.20
N VAL A 127 22.47 -8.94 15.32
CA VAL A 127 23.11 -8.03 14.37
C VAL A 127 24.62 -8.02 14.56
N LYS A 128 25.35 -8.20 13.47
CA LYS A 128 26.82 -8.18 13.45
C LYS A 128 27.36 -6.87 12.85
N PRO A 129 28.63 -6.52 13.11
CA PRO A 129 29.29 -5.46 12.37
C PRO A 129 29.20 -5.70 10.85
N ASP A 130 29.01 -4.62 10.09
CA ASP A 130 28.79 -4.62 8.63
C ASP A 130 27.50 -5.28 8.12
N ASP A 131 26.61 -5.81 8.98
CA ASP A 131 25.24 -6.10 8.58
C ASP A 131 24.53 -4.80 8.15
N VAL A 132 23.51 -4.92 7.29
CA VAL A 132 22.66 -3.79 6.90
C VAL A 132 21.35 -3.88 7.67
N VAL A 133 20.93 -2.80 8.32
CA VAL A 133 19.65 -2.72 9.01
C VAL A 133 18.76 -1.65 8.38
N LEU A 134 17.67 -2.09 7.76
CA LEU A 134 16.58 -1.28 7.23
C LEU A 134 15.52 -1.09 8.31
N LEU A 135 15.43 0.14 8.84
CA LEU A 135 14.45 0.54 9.84
C LEU A 135 13.29 1.25 9.14
N HIS A 136 12.10 0.64 9.15
CA HIS A 136 10.93 1.18 8.46
C HIS A 136 10.08 2.06 9.39
N ASP A 137 9.77 3.26 8.89
CA ASP A 137 8.83 4.24 9.45
C ASP A 137 9.19 4.78 10.86
N PRO A 138 8.47 5.79 11.37
CA PRO A 138 8.81 6.45 12.63
C PRO A 138 8.86 5.54 13.86
N GLN A 139 8.17 4.40 13.85
CA GLN A 139 8.14 3.42 14.95
C GLN A 139 9.54 2.87 15.27
N THR A 140 10.44 2.81 14.29
CA THR A 140 11.79 2.27 14.44
C THR A 140 12.85 3.34 14.66
N ALA A 141 12.45 4.63 14.68
CA ALA A 141 13.37 5.76 14.63
C ALA A 141 14.41 5.75 15.77
N ALA A 142 14.00 5.45 17.01
CA ALA A 142 14.92 5.47 18.15
C ALA A 142 15.91 4.29 18.18
N MET A 143 15.84 3.36 17.20
CA MET A 143 16.79 2.26 17.07
C MET A 143 18.02 2.64 16.25
N VAL A 144 18.00 3.78 15.53
CA VAL A 144 19.07 4.16 14.59
C VAL A 144 20.43 4.24 15.27
N THR A 145 20.55 5.06 16.32
CA THR A 145 21.84 5.27 17.01
C THR A 145 22.34 3.99 17.70
N PRO A 146 21.54 3.28 18.53
CA PRO A 146 22.00 2.06 19.18
C PRO A 146 22.46 0.96 18.22
N LEU A 147 21.77 0.80 17.08
CA LEU A 147 22.15 -0.20 16.08
C LEU A 147 23.38 0.21 15.27
N ARG A 148 23.57 1.51 15.02
CA ARG A 148 24.79 1.99 14.37
C ARG A 148 26.03 1.80 15.25
N GLU A 149 25.87 1.93 16.57
CA GLU A 149 26.94 1.69 17.55
C GLU A 149 27.40 0.24 17.60
N THR A 150 26.63 -0.73 17.08
CA THR A 150 27.08 -2.13 16.94
C THR A 150 28.04 -2.33 15.77
N GLY A 151 28.23 -1.31 14.92
CA GLY A 151 29.01 -1.39 13.68
C GLY A 151 28.18 -1.79 12.45
N ALA A 152 26.86 -1.94 12.57
CA ALA A 152 25.98 -2.14 11.43
C ALA A 152 25.82 -0.87 10.58
N LYS A 153 25.49 -1.04 9.30
CA LYS A 153 25.04 0.04 8.42
C LYS A 153 23.54 0.24 8.58
N VAL A 154 23.12 1.39 9.09
CA VAL A 154 21.72 1.64 9.40
C VAL A 154 21.09 2.57 8.36
N VAL A 155 20.03 2.08 7.74
CA VAL A 155 19.24 2.79 6.75
C VAL A 155 17.84 3.05 7.32
N TRP A 156 17.41 4.31 7.36
CA TRP A 156 16.04 4.65 7.79
C TRP A 156 15.13 4.86 6.57
N ARG A 157 14.10 4.04 6.44
CA ARG A 157 13.15 4.03 5.33
C ARG A 157 11.81 4.65 5.75
N CYS A 158 11.48 5.79 5.18
CA CYS A 158 10.20 6.47 5.39
C CYS A 158 9.23 6.19 4.25
N HIS A 159 8.05 5.65 4.57
CA HIS A 159 6.98 5.37 3.61
C HIS A 159 5.91 6.46 3.57
N ILE A 160 5.97 7.43 4.49
CA ILE A 160 5.01 8.52 4.64
C ILE A 160 5.62 9.87 4.28
N GLY A 161 4.76 10.86 4.10
CA GLY A 161 5.16 12.24 3.84
C GLY A 161 4.03 13.08 3.26
N ARG A 162 4.35 14.34 2.99
CA ARG A 162 3.43 15.34 2.43
C ARG A 162 4.18 16.20 1.43
N ASP A 163 3.53 16.53 0.30
CA ASP A 163 4.15 17.34 -0.75
C ASP A 163 4.46 18.77 -0.31
N THR A 164 3.54 19.38 0.44
CA THR A 164 3.69 20.74 0.94
C THR A 164 3.82 20.69 2.46
N PRO A 165 5.00 21.00 3.02
CA PRO A 165 5.20 21.09 4.46
C PRO A 165 4.28 22.13 5.10
N ASN A 166 3.89 21.88 6.35
CA ASN A 166 3.20 22.81 7.23
C ASN A 166 3.79 22.76 8.65
N ALA A 167 3.25 23.57 9.56
CA ALA A 167 3.74 23.63 10.94
C ALA A 167 3.68 22.28 11.67
N LEU A 168 2.70 21.43 11.36
CA LEU A 168 2.58 20.09 11.93
C LEU A 168 3.66 19.16 11.37
N THR A 169 3.88 19.13 10.05
CA THR A 169 4.96 18.32 9.49
C THR A 169 6.33 18.77 10.00
N ASP A 170 6.53 20.08 10.19
CA ASP A 170 7.77 20.63 10.77
C ASP A 170 7.96 20.15 12.22
N LEU A 171 6.90 20.12 13.02
CA LEU A 171 6.90 19.55 14.37
C LEU A 171 7.26 18.06 14.35
N GLY A 172 6.63 17.26 13.48
CA GLY A 172 6.91 15.84 13.33
C GLY A 172 8.37 15.56 12.94
N TRP A 173 8.91 16.34 12.00
CA TRP A 173 10.31 16.23 11.60
C TRP A 173 11.28 16.70 12.67
N ALA A 174 10.94 17.74 13.45
CA ALA A 174 11.73 18.18 14.59
C ALA A 174 11.80 17.10 15.68
N PHE A 175 10.69 16.39 15.93
CA PHE A 175 10.65 15.24 16.82
C PHE A 175 11.53 14.09 16.31
N LEU A 176 11.48 13.76 15.02
CA LEU A 176 12.23 12.63 14.47
C LEU A 176 13.73 12.88 14.32
N ARG A 177 14.13 14.11 13.99
CA ARG A 177 15.51 14.45 13.66
C ARG A 177 16.55 13.89 14.65
N PRO A 178 16.47 14.15 15.97
CA PRO A 178 17.49 13.64 16.90
C PRO A 178 17.51 12.11 17.00
N LEU A 179 16.43 11.42 16.62
CA LEU A 179 16.36 9.97 16.62
C LEU A 179 17.02 9.37 15.37
N ILE A 180 16.94 10.04 14.22
CA ILE A 180 17.31 9.45 12.92
C ILE A 180 18.52 10.09 12.25
N GLU A 181 18.98 11.28 12.65
CA GLU A 181 20.03 12.02 11.94
C GLU A 181 21.37 11.28 11.86
N ALA A 182 21.59 10.33 12.77
CA ALA A 182 22.76 9.46 12.78
C ALA A 182 22.75 8.36 11.71
N ALA A 183 21.63 8.11 11.01
CA ALA A 183 21.54 7.05 10.00
C ALA A 183 22.59 7.23 8.89
N ASP A 184 23.03 6.11 8.33
CA ASP A 184 24.02 6.10 7.25
C ASP A 184 23.37 6.49 5.91
N ALA A 185 22.12 6.10 5.70
CA ALA A 185 21.30 6.56 4.58
C ALA A 185 19.81 6.67 4.95
N PHE A 186 19.08 7.44 4.14
CA PHE A 186 17.64 7.63 4.23
C PHE A 186 16.99 7.24 2.92
N VAL A 187 15.88 6.52 3.01
CA VAL A 187 15.13 6.08 1.83
C VAL A 187 13.72 6.64 1.90
N PHE A 188 13.30 7.33 0.85
CA PHE A 188 11.94 7.88 0.72
C PHE A 188 11.26 7.35 -0.54
N SER A 189 9.93 7.26 -0.53
CA SER A 189 9.17 6.92 -1.74
C SER A 189 9.21 8.04 -2.78
N ARG A 190 9.37 9.30 -2.34
CA ARG A 190 9.32 10.49 -3.18
C ARG A 190 10.26 11.57 -2.70
N ARG A 191 10.76 12.37 -3.65
CA ARG A 191 11.67 13.49 -3.35
C ARG A 191 11.02 14.58 -2.50
N ASN A 192 9.75 14.88 -2.74
CA ASN A 192 9.03 15.94 -2.03
C ASN A 192 8.82 15.64 -0.53
N TYR A 193 8.94 14.37 -0.12
CA TYR A 193 8.78 13.98 1.28
C TYR A 193 10.04 14.20 2.12
N VAL A 194 11.16 14.48 1.46
CA VAL A 194 12.47 14.62 2.12
C VAL A 194 12.51 15.97 2.86
N PRO A 195 12.76 15.97 4.18
CA PRO A 195 12.87 17.22 4.92
C PRO A 195 14.15 17.98 4.54
N ARG A 196 14.06 19.31 4.48
CA ARG A 196 15.16 20.18 3.98
C ARG A 196 16.49 20.07 4.73
N TRP A 197 16.46 19.62 5.99
CA TRP A 197 17.66 19.51 6.82
C TRP A 197 18.51 18.27 6.47
N MET A 198 17.95 17.32 5.72
CA MET A 198 18.60 16.06 5.42
C MET A 198 19.61 16.21 4.29
N ALA A 199 20.82 15.69 4.51
CA ALA A 199 21.91 15.81 3.56
C ALA A 199 21.61 15.00 2.28
N SER A 200 21.63 15.67 1.13
CA SER A 200 21.14 15.12 -0.14
C SER A 200 21.88 13.86 -0.60
N GLU A 201 23.14 13.72 -0.24
CA GLU A 201 24.02 12.59 -0.55
C GLU A 201 23.65 11.32 0.22
N LYS A 202 22.93 11.44 1.34
CA LYS A 202 22.41 10.31 2.11
C LYS A 202 21.00 9.89 1.69
N VAL A 203 20.37 10.63 0.76
CA VAL A 203 18.95 10.46 0.44
C VAL A 203 18.77 9.70 -0.86
N HIS A 204 18.09 8.57 -0.76
CA HIS A 204 17.75 7.70 -1.89
C HIS A 204 16.22 7.67 -2.09
N ILE A 205 15.79 7.81 -3.34
CA ILE A 205 14.37 7.69 -3.69
C ILE A 205 14.14 6.30 -4.25
N ILE A 206 13.44 5.47 -3.47
CA ILE A 206 13.09 4.10 -3.86
C ILE A 206 11.57 3.98 -3.78
N THR A 207 10.93 3.87 -4.94
CA THR A 207 9.48 3.73 -5.04
C THR A 207 9.05 2.32 -4.63
N PRO A 208 7.94 2.16 -3.91
CA PRO A 208 7.33 0.85 -3.68
C PRO A 208 7.00 0.13 -5.00
N SER A 209 6.82 -1.18 -4.91
CA SER A 209 6.46 -2.05 -6.03
C SER A 209 5.33 -3.00 -5.62
N ILE A 210 4.61 -3.52 -6.60
CA ILE A 210 3.67 -4.62 -6.39
C ILE A 210 4.31 -5.97 -6.72
N ASP A 211 3.76 -7.01 -6.11
CA ASP A 211 3.97 -8.40 -6.54
C ASP A 211 2.93 -8.77 -7.59
N PRO A 212 3.29 -9.08 -8.84
CA PRO A 212 2.32 -9.49 -9.87
C PRO A 212 1.74 -10.90 -9.62
N PHE A 213 2.26 -11.65 -8.65
CA PHE A 213 1.88 -13.03 -8.35
C PHE A 213 1.17 -13.23 -7.01
N SER A 214 1.08 -12.19 -6.19
CA SER A 214 0.31 -12.25 -4.95
C SER A 214 -1.18 -12.46 -5.25
N ALA A 215 -1.94 -12.97 -4.28
CA ALA A 215 -3.39 -13.15 -4.42
C ALA A 215 -4.11 -11.86 -4.89
N LYS A 216 -3.56 -10.68 -4.53
CA LYS A 216 -4.02 -9.34 -4.91
C LYS A 216 -3.87 -8.99 -6.39
N ASN A 217 -2.87 -9.55 -7.07
CA ASN A 217 -2.46 -9.11 -8.42
C ASN A 217 -2.32 -10.24 -9.44
N ALA A 218 -2.33 -11.48 -8.98
CA ALA A 218 -2.22 -12.66 -9.82
C ALA A 218 -3.19 -12.59 -11.02
N PRO A 219 -2.80 -13.14 -12.18
CA PRO A 219 -3.69 -13.27 -13.32
C PRO A 219 -5.00 -13.95 -12.91
N LEU A 220 -6.11 -13.32 -13.30
CA LEU A 220 -7.46 -13.83 -13.09
C LEU A 220 -8.28 -13.39 -14.31
N SER A 221 -8.98 -14.33 -14.93
CA SER A 221 -9.82 -14.03 -16.10
C SER A 221 -11.07 -13.26 -15.68
N ASP A 222 -11.73 -12.55 -16.61
CA ASP A 222 -12.97 -11.84 -16.31
C ASP A 222 -14.07 -12.81 -15.84
N ALA A 223 -14.13 -14.00 -16.44
CA ALA A 223 -15.06 -15.06 -16.03
C ALA A 223 -14.78 -15.58 -14.61
N ASP A 224 -13.50 -15.76 -14.26
CA ASP A 224 -13.13 -16.20 -12.92
C ASP A 224 -13.33 -15.08 -11.88
N ALA A 225 -13.11 -13.82 -12.24
CA ALA A 225 -13.43 -12.68 -11.38
C ALA A 225 -14.94 -12.61 -11.10
N GLU A 226 -15.80 -12.74 -12.13
CA GLU A 226 -17.25 -12.82 -11.96
C GLU A 226 -17.65 -14.02 -11.08
N ALA A 227 -17.05 -15.20 -11.32
CA ALA A 227 -17.32 -16.40 -10.55
C ALA A 227 -16.94 -16.27 -9.07
N THR A 228 -15.74 -15.74 -8.77
CA THR A 228 -15.27 -15.46 -7.40
C THR A 228 -16.24 -14.52 -6.70
N LEU A 229 -16.60 -13.39 -7.31
CA LEU A 229 -17.46 -12.39 -6.68
C LEU A 229 -18.90 -12.89 -6.51
N GLY A 230 -19.43 -13.65 -7.47
CA GLY A 230 -20.72 -14.32 -7.35
C GLY A 230 -20.74 -15.36 -6.23
N TYR A 231 -19.68 -16.17 -6.13
CA TYR A 231 -19.55 -17.18 -5.07
C TYR A 231 -19.42 -16.55 -3.68
N ALA A 232 -18.70 -15.44 -3.57
CA ALA A 232 -18.56 -14.67 -2.34
C ALA A 232 -19.87 -13.98 -1.90
N GLY A 233 -20.84 -13.82 -2.81
CA GLY A 233 -22.12 -13.16 -2.54
C GLY A 233 -22.14 -11.65 -2.85
N LEU A 234 -21.13 -11.14 -3.55
CA LEU A 234 -21.04 -9.73 -3.97
C LEU A 234 -21.89 -9.45 -5.22
N LEU A 235 -21.83 -10.34 -6.22
CA LEU A 235 -22.59 -10.21 -7.47
C LEU A 235 -23.84 -11.08 -7.45
N GLY A 236 -25.00 -10.48 -7.74
CA GLY A 236 -26.26 -11.17 -8.00
C GLY A 236 -26.37 -11.58 -9.47
N GLY A 237 -26.83 -12.81 -9.74
CA GLY A 237 -27.04 -13.29 -11.12
C GLY A 237 -25.77 -13.73 -11.87
N ALA A 238 -24.67 -13.97 -11.16
CA ALA A 238 -23.45 -14.52 -11.75
C ALA A 238 -23.73 -15.86 -12.48
N ARG A 239 -23.13 -16.05 -13.66
CA ARG A 239 -23.41 -17.18 -14.56
C ARG A 239 -22.91 -18.54 -14.03
N ASP A 240 -21.78 -18.55 -13.34
CA ASP A 240 -21.15 -19.75 -12.78
C ASP A 240 -20.45 -19.44 -11.45
N PRO A 241 -21.21 -19.14 -10.37
CA PRO A 241 -20.63 -18.85 -9.07
C PRO A 241 -20.03 -20.14 -8.49
N ARG A 242 -18.70 -20.20 -8.40
CA ARG A 242 -17.96 -21.38 -7.93
C ARG A 242 -16.79 -21.00 -7.04
N ALA A 243 -16.42 -21.92 -6.17
CA ALA A 243 -15.20 -21.80 -5.39
C ALA A 243 -14.00 -21.85 -6.33
N LEU A 244 -13.13 -20.84 -6.25
CA LEU A 244 -11.88 -20.78 -6.99
C LEU A 244 -10.70 -20.84 -6.05
N THR A 245 -9.62 -21.44 -6.54
CA THR A 245 -8.38 -21.55 -5.79
C THR A 245 -7.45 -20.39 -6.11
N PHE A 246 -6.70 -19.93 -5.11
CA PHE A 246 -5.67 -18.92 -5.25
C PHE A 246 -4.42 -19.31 -4.46
N THR A 247 -3.27 -18.73 -4.80
CA THR A 247 -2.03 -18.96 -4.05
C THR A 247 -1.91 -17.96 -2.91
N LYS A 248 -1.77 -18.46 -1.68
CA LYS A 248 -1.53 -17.64 -0.48
C LYS A 248 -0.08 -17.15 -0.44
N ARG A 249 0.19 -16.10 0.34
CA ARG A 249 1.54 -15.54 0.55
C ARG A 249 2.59 -16.55 1.05
N ASN A 250 2.17 -17.62 1.73
CA ASN A 250 3.05 -18.70 2.18
C ASN A 250 3.26 -19.82 1.13
N GLY A 251 2.74 -19.66 -0.10
CA GLY A 251 2.82 -20.64 -1.18
C GLY A 251 1.76 -21.74 -1.14
N THR A 252 0.94 -21.82 -0.09
CA THR A 252 -0.16 -22.80 -0.01
C THR A 252 -1.35 -22.39 -0.88
N VAL A 253 -2.24 -23.34 -1.16
CA VAL A 253 -3.48 -23.09 -1.92
C VAL A 253 -4.59 -22.66 -0.95
N GLY A 254 -5.18 -21.49 -1.23
CA GLY A 254 -6.44 -21.02 -0.63
C GLY A 254 -7.61 -21.26 -1.58
N THR A 255 -8.82 -21.19 -1.04
CA THR A 255 -10.07 -21.37 -1.80
C THR A 255 -11.07 -20.31 -1.37
N THR A 256 -11.72 -19.64 -2.33
CA THR A 256 -12.78 -18.68 -2.06
C THR A 256 -13.96 -19.37 -1.36
N ARG A 257 -14.59 -18.66 -0.42
CA ARG A 257 -15.69 -19.09 0.42
C ARG A 257 -16.92 -18.21 0.18
N PRO A 258 -18.13 -18.74 0.41
CA PRO A 258 -19.32 -17.91 0.44
C PRO A 258 -19.35 -17.08 1.72
N HIS A 259 -19.53 -15.76 1.62
CA HIS A 259 -19.66 -14.88 2.78
C HIS A 259 -21.15 -14.67 3.11
N ARG A 260 -21.66 -15.47 4.05
CA ARG A 260 -23.04 -15.31 4.54
C ARG A 260 -23.12 -14.08 5.44
N GLY A 261 -23.98 -13.13 5.08
CA GLY A 261 -24.16 -11.90 5.87
C GLY A 261 -23.05 -10.88 5.65
N LEU A 262 -22.43 -10.85 4.46
CA LEU A 262 -21.53 -9.78 4.06
C LEU A 262 -22.20 -8.42 4.31
N ASP A 263 -21.49 -7.54 5.02
CA ASP A 263 -21.94 -6.17 5.24
C ASP A 263 -21.82 -5.37 3.94
N LEU A 264 -22.95 -5.31 3.23
CA LEU A 264 -23.13 -4.75 1.90
C LEU A 264 -24.37 -3.86 1.89
N THR A 265 -24.18 -2.55 1.78
CA THR A 265 -25.32 -1.63 1.59
C THR A 265 -25.83 -1.70 0.14
N GLY A 266 -27.08 -1.29 -0.08
CA GLY A 266 -27.71 -1.29 -1.41
C GLY A 266 -28.11 -2.67 -1.96
N GLY A 267 -27.82 -3.76 -1.24
CA GLY A 267 -28.12 -5.12 -1.68
C GLY A 267 -27.09 -5.68 -2.67
N THR A 268 -27.39 -6.85 -3.27
CA THR A 268 -26.49 -7.52 -4.22
C THR A 268 -26.31 -6.70 -5.49
N ILE A 269 -25.07 -6.62 -5.97
CA ILE A 269 -24.72 -5.85 -7.16
C ILE A 269 -25.13 -6.64 -8.42
N PRO A 270 -25.85 -6.06 -9.38
CA PRO A 270 -26.21 -6.76 -10.62
C PRO A 270 -24.96 -7.20 -11.41
N CYS A 271 -24.95 -8.43 -11.92
CA CYS A 271 -23.80 -8.98 -12.63
C CYS A 271 -23.44 -8.20 -13.90
N GLU A 272 -24.42 -7.55 -14.53
CA GLU A 272 -24.26 -6.71 -15.73
C GLU A 272 -23.82 -5.28 -15.43
N ALA A 273 -23.80 -4.86 -14.16
CA ALA A 273 -23.48 -3.49 -13.79
C ALA A 273 -22.06 -3.08 -14.23
N ARG A 274 -21.92 -1.83 -14.66
CA ARG A 274 -20.62 -1.18 -14.83
C ARG A 274 -20.17 -0.66 -13.48
N LEU A 275 -18.97 -1.05 -13.04
CA LEU A 275 -18.54 -0.79 -11.66
C LEU A 275 -17.53 0.35 -11.60
N VAL A 276 -17.83 1.36 -10.80
CA VAL A 276 -16.86 2.34 -10.28
C VAL A 276 -16.41 1.84 -8.92
N VAL A 277 -15.11 1.66 -8.71
CA VAL A 277 -14.60 0.99 -7.51
C VAL A 277 -13.52 1.84 -6.85
N GLN A 278 -13.69 2.17 -5.57
CA GLN A 278 -12.59 2.64 -4.71
C GLN A 278 -12.32 1.60 -3.63
N ILE A 279 -11.06 1.17 -3.50
CA ILE A 279 -10.62 0.23 -2.47
C ILE A 279 -9.62 0.94 -1.57
N SER A 280 -9.94 1.06 -0.29
CA SER A 280 -9.00 1.56 0.71
C SER A 280 -9.43 1.15 2.11
N ARG A 281 -8.59 1.43 3.11
CA ARG A 281 -9.05 1.41 4.50
C ARG A 281 -10.13 2.49 4.70
N TRP A 282 -10.95 2.30 5.74
CA TRP A 282 -11.85 3.33 6.25
C TRP A 282 -11.02 4.41 6.94
N ASP A 283 -10.64 5.43 6.19
CA ASP A 283 -9.73 6.48 6.64
C ASP A 283 -10.20 7.79 6.00
N ARG A 284 -10.33 8.86 6.81
CA ARG A 284 -10.85 10.15 6.33
C ARG A 284 -10.00 10.72 5.20
N LEU A 285 -8.71 10.42 5.19
CA LEU A 285 -7.77 10.85 4.15
C LEU A 285 -8.09 10.23 2.78
N LYS A 286 -8.90 9.17 2.72
CA LYS A 286 -9.31 8.50 1.48
C LYS A 286 -10.61 9.06 0.89
N ASP A 287 -11.28 9.94 1.64
CA ASP A 287 -12.48 10.69 1.24
C ASP A 287 -13.54 9.89 0.47
N MET A 288 -13.89 8.73 1.03
CA MET A 288 -14.93 7.87 0.48
C MET A 288 -16.31 8.55 0.45
N THR A 289 -16.59 9.45 1.41
CA THR A 289 -17.81 10.26 1.42
C THR A 289 -17.85 11.28 0.29
N GLY A 290 -16.71 11.92 -0.03
CA GLY A 290 -16.59 12.77 -1.22
C GLY A 290 -16.77 12.00 -2.52
N VAL A 291 -16.22 10.79 -2.64
CA VAL A 291 -16.45 9.92 -3.82
C VAL A 291 -17.91 9.54 -3.95
N MET A 292 -18.55 9.15 -2.84
CA MET A 292 -19.99 8.87 -2.81
C MET A 292 -20.81 10.04 -3.33
N GLN A 293 -20.52 11.24 -2.85
CA GLN A 293 -21.26 12.43 -3.23
C GLN A 293 -21.02 12.79 -4.70
N GLY A 294 -19.76 12.82 -5.15
CA GLY A 294 -19.45 13.13 -6.54
C GLY A 294 -20.02 12.12 -7.53
N PHE A 295 -20.14 10.84 -7.15
CA PHE A 295 -20.85 9.84 -7.94
C PHE A 295 -22.36 10.12 -8.02
N ALA A 296 -23.01 10.38 -6.88
CA ALA A 296 -24.44 10.64 -6.82
C ALA A 296 -24.83 11.91 -7.60
N ASP A 297 -24.00 12.95 -7.56
CA ASP A 297 -24.25 14.23 -8.23
C ASP A 297 -23.95 14.18 -9.74
N ALA A 298 -23.13 13.22 -10.20
CA ALA A 298 -22.70 13.13 -11.59
C ALA A 298 -23.82 12.75 -12.58
N GLY A 299 -24.96 12.25 -12.11
CA GLY A 299 -26.07 11.85 -12.98
C GLY A 299 -25.72 10.69 -13.93
N LEU A 300 -24.87 9.76 -13.48
CA LEU A 300 -24.41 8.63 -14.29
C LEU A 300 -25.56 7.65 -14.61
N PRO A 301 -25.48 6.93 -15.75
CA PRO A 301 -26.50 5.97 -16.16
C PRO A 301 -26.85 4.93 -15.09
N GLY A 302 -28.12 4.49 -15.06
CA GLY A 302 -28.67 3.62 -14.01
C GLY A 302 -28.00 2.25 -13.89
N ASP A 303 -27.28 1.78 -14.91
CA ASP A 303 -26.50 0.54 -14.90
C ASP A 303 -25.09 0.69 -14.30
N VAL A 304 -24.71 1.90 -13.89
CA VAL A 304 -23.44 2.18 -13.22
C VAL A 304 -23.63 2.12 -11.71
N HIS A 305 -22.77 1.36 -11.04
CA HIS A 305 -22.76 1.16 -9.59
C HIS A 305 -21.42 1.59 -8.99
N LEU A 306 -21.46 2.27 -7.84
CA LEU A 306 -20.29 2.62 -7.04
C LEU A 306 -20.07 1.61 -5.92
N LEU A 307 -18.86 1.10 -5.80
CA LEU A 307 -18.41 0.27 -4.69
C LEU A 307 -17.31 1.02 -3.92
N LEU A 308 -17.59 1.29 -2.65
CA LEU A 308 -16.61 1.77 -1.67
C LEU A 308 -16.24 0.59 -0.79
N VAL A 309 -15.04 0.08 -0.98
CA VAL A 309 -14.61 -1.21 -0.44
C VAL A 309 -13.54 -1.01 0.62
N GLY A 310 -13.79 -1.54 1.81
CA GLY A 310 -12.83 -1.56 2.90
C GLY A 310 -12.88 -2.86 3.69
N PRO A 311 -11.95 -3.06 4.65
CA PRO A 311 -11.97 -4.24 5.51
C PRO A 311 -13.16 -4.19 6.47
N GLU A 312 -13.66 -5.35 6.87
CA GLU A 312 -14.60 -5.44 7.97
C GLU A 312 -13.97 -4.90 9.28
N VAL A 313 -14.71 -4.05 9.98
CA VAL A 313 -14.25 -3.40 11.23
C VAL A 313 -14.71 -4.14 12.49
N SER A 314 -15.65 -5.09 12.36
CA SER A 314 -16.08 -5.97 13.46
C SER A 314 -14.89 -6.82 13.92
N GLY A 315 -14.41 -6.60 15.15
CA GLY A 315 -13.36 -7.45 15.75
C GLY A 315 -11.93 -6.90 15.67
N VAL A 316 -11.71 -5.71 15.11
CA VAL A 316 -10.41 -5.03 15.15
C VAL A 316 -10.41 -4.06 16.34
N SER A 317 -9.87 -4.49 17.50
CA SER A 317 -9.82 -3.67 18.72
C SER A 317 -8.94 -2.42 18.61
N ASP A 318 -8.07 -2.37 17.61
CA ASP A 318 -6.92 -1.45 17.59
C ASP A 318 -7.07 -0.29 16.58
N ASP A 319 -8.19 -0.21 15.84
CA ASP A 319 -8.46 0.88 14.89
C ASP A 319 -9.86 1.51 15.10
N PRO A 320 -10.06 2.28 16.19
CA PRO A 320 -11.32 2.99 16.46
C PRO A 320 -11.62 4.07 15.41
N GLU A 321 -10.61 4.54 14.67
CA GLU A 321 -10.77 5.51 13.59
C GLU A 321 -11.55 4.88 12.42
N GLY A 322 -11.19 3.67 12.00
CA GLY A 322 -11.85 2.99 10.88
C GLY A 322 -13.34 2.74 11.09
N ALA A 323 -13.74 2.32 12.28
CA ALA A 323 -15.16 2.13 12.61
C ALA A 323 -15.94 3.45 12.58
N GLY A 324 -15.34 4.55 13.03
CA GLY A 324 -15.93 5.89 12.96
C GLY A 324 -16.14 6.35 11.51
N VAL A 325 -15.14 6.17 10.65
CA VAL A 325 -15.23 6.55 9.23
C VAL A 325 -16.28 5.72 8.48
N LEU A 326 -16.38 4.41 8.75
CA LEU A 326 -17.45 3.59 8.18
C LEU A 326 -18.85 4.06 8.63
N ALA A 327 -19.00 4.44 9.90
CA ALA A 327 -20.26 5.00 10.41
C ALA A 327 -20.61 6.34 9.74
N GLU A 328 -19.62 7.22 9.51
CA GLU A 328 -19.79 8.45 8.72
C GLU A 328 -20.25 8.15 7.28
N CYS A 329 -19.62 7.16 6.63
CA CYS A 329 -20.02 6.72 5.28
C CYS A 329 -21.46 6.19 5.25
N ARG A 330 -21.86 5.38 6.24
CA ARG A 330 -23.24 4.88 6.36
C ARG A 330 -24.24 6.00 6.58
N SER A 331 -23.94 6.95 7.48
CA SER A 331 -24.80 8.11 7.68
C SER A 331 -24.96 8.96 6.42
N ARG A 332 -23.91 9.07 5.60
CA ARG A 332 -24.00 9.75 4.30
C ARG A 332 -24.86 8.95 3.32
N TRP A 333 -24.68 7.63 3.27
CA TRP A 333 -25.46 6.71 2.44
C TRP A 333 -26.96 6.74 2.78
N ASP A 334 -27.31 6.79 4.07
CA ASP A 334 -28.70 6.90 4.55
C ASP A 334 -29.38 8.20 4.07
N GLY A 335 -28.59 9.25 3.83
CA GLY A 335 -29.07 10.54 3.32
C GLY A 335 -29.21 10.62 1.79
N LEU A 336 -28.75 9.61 1.04
CA LEU A 336 -28.87 9.57 -0.42
C LEU A 336 -30.32 9.36 -0.86
N ALA A 337 -30.63 9.77 -2.10
CA ALA A 337 -31.89 9.42 -2.74
C ALA A 337 -31.99 7.89 -2.90
N ARG A 338 -33.23 7.34 -2.86
CA ARG A 338 -33.46 5.89 -2.94
C ARG A 338 -32.86 5.23 -4.19
N GLU A 339 -32.85 5.94 -5.30
CA GLU A 339 -32.22 5.48 -6.54
C GLU A 339 -30.71 5.29 -6.35
N GLU A 340 -30.02 6.27 -5.77
CA GLU A 340 -28.59 6.17 -5.45
C GLU A 340 -28.29 5.10 -4.39
N GLN A 341 -29.14 4.95 -3.38
CA GLN A 341 -28.98 3.88 -2.39
C GLN A 341 -28.96 2.48 -3.01
N SER A 342 -29.64 2.28 -4.14
CA SER A 342 -29.61 1.01 -4.87
C SER A 342 -28.37 0.78 -5.74
N ARG A 343 -27.56 1.84 -5.94
CA ARG A 343 -26.38 1.84 -6.83
C ARG A 343 -25.07 2.16 -6.13
N VAL A 344 -25.12 2.67 -4.90
CA VAL A 344 -23.96 2.93 -4.04
C VAL A 344 -23.87 1.83 -2.99
N HIS A 345 -22.75 1.13 -2.98
CA HIS A 345 -22.49 -0.01 -2.11
C HIS A 345 -21.27 0.26 -1.22
N LEU A 346 -21.48 0.25 0.10
CA LEU A 346 -20.40 0.11 1.07
C LEU A 346 -20.15 -1.38 1.25
N VAL A 347 -18.93 -1.81 0.95
CA VAL A 347 -18.53 -3.22 0.94
C VAL A 347 -17.47 -3.46 2.01
N CYS A 348 -17.82 -4.23 3.04
CA CYS A 348 -16.90 -4.62 4.11
C CYS A 348 -16.43 -6.06 3.89
N LEU A 349 -15.18 -6.23 3.45
CA LEU A 349 -14.59 -7.54 3.21
C LEU A 349 -13.98 -8.13 4.49
N SER A 350 -14.34 -9.37 4.81
CA SER A 350 -13.79 -10.10 5.96
C SER A 350 -12.26 -10.14 5.94
N MET A 351 -11.65 -10.05 7.12
CA MET A 351 -10.21 -10.13 7.33
C MET A 351 -9.77 -11.46 7.96
N ASP A 352 -10.69 -12.43 8.11
CA ASP A 352 -10.41 -13.77 8.67
C ASP A 352 -9.31 -14.52 7.91
N ASP A 353 -9.31 -14.35 6.59
CA ASP A 353 -8.27 -14.83 5.69
C ASP A 353 -7.82 -13.67 4.80
N VAL A 354 -6.71 -13.05 5.18
CA VAL A 354 -6.14 -11.90 4.48
C VAL A 354 -5.72 -12.20 3.04
N ASP A 355 -5.39 -13.46 2.71
CA ASP A 355 -5.05 -13.87 1.35
C ASP A 355 -6.31 -14.04 0.49
N GLU A 356 -7.41 -14.52 1.08
CA GLU A 356 -8.72 -14.51 0.43
C GLU A 356 -9.25 -13.09 0.21
N ASN A 357 -9.13 -12.23 1.22
CA ASN A 357 -9.46 -10.81 1.10
C ASN A 357 -8.70 -10.17 -0.08
N ALA A 358 -7.41 -10.45 -0.18
CA ALA A 358 -6.59 -10.02 -1.30
C ALA A 358 -7.10 -10.56 -2.65
N HIS A 359 -7.51 -11.82 -2.71
CA HIS A 359 -8.11 -12.42 -3.90
C HIS A 359 -9.45 -11.77 -4.29
N LEU A 360 -10.30 -11.42 -3.33
CA LEU A 360 -11.56 -10.69 -3.58
C LEU A 360 -11.30 -9.27 -4.09
N VAL A 361 -10.32 -8.56 -3.51
CA VAL A 361 -9.89 -7.25 -4.03
C VAL A 361 -9.36 -7.36 -5.46
N ASN A 362 -8.60 -8.41 -5.79
CA ASN A 362 -8.15 -8.67 -7.16
C ASN A 362 -9.33 -8.79 -8.13
N ALA A 363 -10.32 -9.61 -7.78
CA ALA A 363 -11.52 -9.81 -8.59
C ALA A 363 -12.34 -8.51 -8.74
N LEU A 364 -12.52 -7.73 -7.67
CA LEU A 364 -13.21 -6.43 -7.71
C LEU A 364 -12.51 -5.43 -8.62
N GLN A 365 -11.19 -5.26 -8.49
CA GLN A 365 -10.45 -4.35 -9.37
C GLN A 365 -10.53 -4.80 -10.83
N ARG A 366 -10.45 -6.10 -11.13
CA ARG A 366 -10.58 -6.60 -12.52
C ARG A 366 -11.97 -6.36 -13.10
N ARG A 367 -13.02 -6.55 -12.29
CA ARG A 367 -14.41 -6.31 -12.71
C ARG A 367 -14.77 -4.83 -12.81
N ALA A 368 -13.95 -3.94 -12.24
CA ALA A 368 -14.12 -2.49 -12.33
C ALA A 368 -14.09 -2.01 -13.79
N SER A 369 -15.07 -1.17 -14.13
CA SER A 369 -15.05 -0.35 -15.36
C SER A 369 -14.14 0.86 -15.17
N VAL A 370 -14.14 1.45 -13.97
CA VAL A 370 -13.23 2.52 -13.56
C VAL A 370 -12.81 2.30 -12.11
N VAL A 371 -11.52 2.45 -11.82
CA VAL A 371 -11.03 2.50 -10.44
C VAL A 371 -10.82 3.96 -10.01
N VAL A 372 -11.27 4.31 -8.81
CA VAL A 372 -11.12 5.64 -8.24
C VAL A 372 -10.18 5.57 -7.04
N GLN A 373 -9.24 6.52 -6.96
CA GLN A 373 -8.44 6.75 -5.76
C GLN A 373 -8.43 8.25 -5.42
N LYS A 374 -9.55 8.75 -4.91
CA LYS A 374 -9.73 10.18 -4.61
C LYS A 374 -9.27 10.55 -3.19
N SER A 375 -7.99 10.38 -2.92
CA SER A 375 -7.41 10.69 -1.60
C SER A 375 -7.18 12.20 -1.42
N LEU A 376 -7.33 12.70 -0.20
CA LEU A 376 -6.93 14.05 0.22
C LEU A 376 -5.44 14.08 0.59
N VAL A 377 -4.95 12.98 1.14
CA VAL A 377 -3.54 12.73 1.43
C VAL A 377 -3.22 11.30 1.05
N GLU A 378 -2.13 11.10 0.33
CA GLU A 378 -1.63 9.79 -0.03
C GLU A 378 -0.12 9.73 0.12
N GLY A 379 0.37 8.57 0.59
CA GLY A 379 1.79 8.23 0.55
C GLY A 379 2.15 7.85 -0.89
N PHE A 380 2.39 6.57 -1.16
CA PHE A 380 2.56 6.13 -2.55
C PHE A 380 1.22 5.83 -3.24
N GLY A 381 0.33 5.09 -2.58
CA GLY A 381 -0.96 4.65 -3.15
C GLY A 381 -0.84 3.38 -4.00
N LEU A 382 -0.45 2.25 -3.40
CA LEU A 382 -0.31 0.97 -4.12
C LEU A 382 -1.61 0.48 -4.76
N THR A 383 -2.78 0.87 -4.24
CA THR A 383 -4.08 0.56 -4.84
C THR A 383 -4.22 1.13 -6.25
N VAL A 384 -3.55 2.25 -6.55
CA VAL A 384 -3.43 2.80 -7.91
C VAL A 384 -2.57 1.86 -8.75
N THR A 385 -1.37 1.49 -8.29
CA THR A 385 -0.46 0.58 -9.01
C THR A 385 -1.14 -0.76 -9.31
N GLU A 386 -1.90 -1.30 -8.37
CA GLU A 386 -2.66 -2.55 -8.50
C GLU A 386 -3.72 -2.47 -9.61
N ALA A 387 -4.45 -1.35 -9.70
CA ALA A 387 -5.46 -1.11 -10.72
C ALA A 387 -4.83 -0.89 -12.10
N MET A 388 -3.75 -0.10 -12.15
CA MET A 388 -2.95 0.11 -13.35
C MET A 388 -2.41 -1.23 -13.89
N TRP A 389 -1.89 -2.11 -13.03
CA TRP A 389 -1.40 -3.45 -13.41
C TRP A 389 -2.48 -4.32 -14.05
N LYS A 390 -3.73 -4.17 -13.61
CA LYS A 390 -4.90 -4.88 -14.13
C LYS A 390 -5.47 -4.24 -15.40
N ALA A 391 -4.75 -3.29 -15.98
CA ALA A 391 -5.17 -2.50 -17.13
C ALA A 391 -6.56 -1.90 -16.94
N ARG A 392 -6.82 -1.35 -15.75
CA ARG A 392 -8.06 -0.62 -15.46
C ARG A 392 -7.80 0.87 -15.59
N PRO A 393 -8.71 1.65 -16.20
CA PRO A 393 -8.59 3.10 -16.19
C PRO A 393 -8.75 3.61 -14.75
N VAL A 394 -7.88 4.54 -14.36
CA VAL A 394 -7.85 5.11 -13.01
C VAL A 394 -8.19 6.59 -13.06
N VAL A 395 -9.10 7.03 -12.19
CA VAL A 395 -9.30 8.44 -11.84
C VAL A 395 -8.79 8.65 -10.42
N ALA A 396 -7.85 9.55 -10.22
CA ALA A 396 -7.25 9.75 -8.90
C ALA A 396 -6.93 11.21 -8.61
N SER A 397 -6.78 11.56 -7.35
CA SER A 397 -6.34 12.91 -6.96
C SER A 397 -4.89 13.15 -7.36
N ALA A 398 -4.56 14.37 -7.79
CA ALA A 398 -3.17 14.82 -8.03
C ALA A 398 -2.42 15.09 -6.71
N ILE A 399 -2.32 14.07 -5.86
CA ILE A 399 -1.75 14.16 -4.51
C ILE A 399 -0.75 13.03 -4.31
N GLY A 400 0.37 13.31 -3.65
CA GLY A 400 1.24 12.25 -3.19
C GLY A 400 1.81 11.42 -4.34
N GLY A 401 2.20 10.20 -4.06
CA GLY A 401 2.80 9.27 -5.03
C GLY A 401 1.88 8.88 -6.17
N ILE A 402 0.60 9.22 -6.12
CA ILE A 402 -0.31 9.08 -7.26
C ILE A 402 0.24 9.87 -8.47
N GLN A 403 0.80 11.06 -8.24
CA GLN A 403 1.37 11.91 -9.30
C GLN A 403 2.65 11.32 -9.92
N ASP A 404 3.33 10.41 -9.23
CA ASP A 404 4.52 9.74 -9.77
C ASP A 404 4.16 8.49 -10.59
N GLN A 405 2.93 8.00 -10.40
CA GLN A 405 2.36 6.84 -11.09
C GLN A 405 1.58 7.24 -12.34
N ILE A 406 0.71 8.27 -12.22
CA ILE A 406 -0.19 8.69 -13.29
C ILE A 406 0.32 9.97 -13.95
N VAL A 407 0.42 9.92 -15.28
CA VAL A 407 0.54 11.07 -16.17
C VAL A 407 -0.86 11.33 -16.74
N ASP A 408 -1.42 12.49 -16.41
CA ASP A 408 -2.81 12.84 -16.77
C ASP A 408 -3.05 12.75 -18.28
N GLY A 409 -4.12 12.07 -18.66
CA GLY A 409 -4.52 11.87 -20.05
C GLY A 409 -3.71 10.81 -20.81
N GLU A 410 -2.63 10.29 -20.24
CA GLU A 410 -1.78 9.28 -20.90
C GLU A 410 -1.99 7.87 -20.35
N ASN A 411 -1.95 7.72 -19.02
CA ASN A 411 -2.09 6.41 -18.36
C ASN A 411 -3.07 6.42 -17.17
N GLY A 412 -3.89 7.48 -17.08
CA GLY A 412 -4.93 7.70 -16.08
C GLY A 412 -5.47 9.12 -16.19
N LEU A 413 -6.43 9.49 -15.34
CA LEU A 413 -6.91 10.86 -15.21
C LEU A 413 -6.65 11.37 -13.79
N LEU A 414 -6.12 12.58 -13.69
CA LEU A 414 -5.86 13.25 -12.42
C LEU A 414 -6.89 14.36 -12.14
N LEU A 415 -7.36 14.41 -10.90
CA LEU A 415 -8.13 15.52 -10.36
C LEU A 415 -7.16 16.51 -9.73
N GLU A 416 -7.02 17.70 -10.31
CA GLU A 416 -6.11 18.74 -9.79
C GLU A 416 -6.48 19.16 -8.35
N ASP A 417 -7.77 19.41 -8.10
CA ASP A 417 -8.31 19.61 -6.75
C ASP A 417 -9.09 18.37 -6.31
N PRO A 418 -8.67 17.65 -5.25
CA PRO A 418 -9.41 16.50 -4.74
C PRO A 418 -10.81 16.86 -4.20
N HIS A 419 -11.12 18.13 -3.95
CA HIS A 419 -12.44 18.58 -3.49
C HIS A 419 -13.40 18.95 -4.64
N ASP A 420 -12.93 19.00 -5.89
CA ASP A 420 -13.78 19.24 -7.06
C ASP A 420 -14.53 17.96 -7.43
N LEU A 421 -15.68 17.75 -6.79
CA LEU A 421 -16.54 16.60 -7.03
C LEU A 421 -17.20 16.63 -8.41
N ASP A 422 -17.39 17.80 -9.01
CA ASP A 422 -17.91 17.91 -10.37
C ASP A 422 -16.86 17.42 -11.38
N ALA A 423 -15.58 17.69 -11.13
CA ALA A 423 -14.48 17.14 -11.94
C ALA A 423 -14.41 15.62 -11.85
N LEU A 424 -14.60 15.04 -10.64
CA LEU A 424 -14.74 13.59 -10.48
C LEU A 424 -15.88 13.07 -11.36
N GLY A 425 -17.07 13.66 -11.26
CA GLY A 425 -18.23 13.25 -12.05
C GLY A 425 -17.98 13.30 -13.56
N ARG A 426 -17.39 14.39 -14.06
CA ARG A 426 -17.01 14.54 -15.49
C ARG A 426 -15.99 13.49 -15.93
N ALA A 427 -14.99 13.20 -15.10
CA ALA A 427 -13.97 12.19 -15.40
C ALA A 427 -14.58 10.78 -15.48
N LEU A 428 -15.46 10.44 -14.53
CA LEU A 428 -16.19 9.17 -14.53
C LEU A 428 -17.06 9.02 -15.77
N ALA A 429 -17.89 10.03 -16.07
CA ALA A 429 -18.76 10.03 -17.26
C ALA A 429 -17.94 9.84 -18.54
N ARG A 430 -16.85 10.59 -18.71
CA ARG A 430 -15.96 10.49 -19.86
C ARG A 430 -15.44 9.07 -20.09
N LEU A 431 -14.95 8.40 -19.05
CA LEU A 431 -14.41 7.04 -19.17
C LEU A 431 -15.51 5.99 -19.42
N LEU A 432 -16.68 6.18 -18.83
CA LEU A 432 -17.82 5.27 -18.99
C LEU A 432 -18.51 5.40 -20.37
N GLU A 433 -18.42 6.57 -20.99
CA GLU A 433 -18.97 6.85 -22.33
C GLU A 433 -17.97 6.56 -23.46
N GLN A 434 -16.67 6.59 -23.18
CA GLN A 434 -15.60 6.40 -24.18
C GLN A 434 -14.76 5.14 -23.87
N PRO A 435 -15.28 3.93 -24.20
CA PRO A 435 -14.61 2.67 -23.85
C PRO A 435 -13.22 2.52 -24.48
N ASP A 436 -13.00 3.07 -25.68
CA ASP A 436 -11.69 3.03 -26.35
C ASP A 436 -10.64 3.87 -25.61
N LEU A 437 -11.04 5.05 -25.11
CA LEU A 437 -10.18 5.89 -24.26
C LEU A 437 -9.85 5.15 -22.96
N ALA A 438 -10.86 4.61 -22.29
CA ALA A 438 -10.70 3.85 -21.06
C ALA A 438 -9.73 2.65 -21.24
N ALA A 439 -9.89 1.89 -22.32
CA ALA A 439 -9.00 0.78 -22.65
C ALA A 439 -7.57 1.26 -22.97
N GLY A 440 -7.43 2.37 -23.72
CA GLY A 440 -6.14 2.98 -24.04
C GLY A 440 -5.37 3.38 -22.78
N LEU A 441 -6.02 4.13 -21.88
CA LEU A 441 -5.44 4.56 -20.60
C LEU A 441 -5.06 3.35 -19.74
N GLY A 442 -5.94 2.36 -19.60
CA GLY A 442 -5.66 1.14 -18.84
C GLY A 442 -4.45 0.37 -19.36
N ASN A 443 -4.32 0.22 -20.69
CA ASN A 443 -3.17 -0.47 -21.28
C ASN A 443 -1.85 0.30 -21.06
N ALA A 444 -1.87 1.63 -21.23
CA ALA A 444 -0.71 2.48 -20.93
C ALA A 444 -0.34 2.44 -19.43
N ALA A 445 -1.34 2.36 -18.55
CA ALA A 445 -1.15 2.20 -17.11
C ALA A 445 -0.42 0.89 -16.78
N ARG A 446 -0.84 -0.22 -17.40
CA ARG A 446 -0.20 -1.52 -17.20
C ARG A 446 1.24 -1.53 -17.70
N ALA A 447 1.52 -0.91 -18.85
CA ALA A 447 2.88 -0.75 -19.37
C ALA A 447 3.76 0.05 -18.39
N THR A 448 3.22 1.15 -17.85
CA THR A 448 3.92 1.97 -16.83
C THR A 448 4.31 1.13 -15.61
N VAL A 449 3.37 0.35 -15.06
CA VAL A 449 3.64 -0.53 -13.90
C VAL A 449 4.68 -1.58 -14.24
N HIS A 450 4.54 -2.22 -15.41
CA HIS A 450 5.50 -3.21 -15.87
C HIS A 450 6.92 -2.66 -15.84
N GLU A 451 7.14 -1.47 -16.39
CA GLU A 451 8.45 -0.84 -16.54
C GLU A 451 9.05 -0.33 -15.22
N ARG A 452 8.21 0.17 -14.29
CA ARG A 452 8.66 1.00 -13.16
C ARG A 452 8.36 0.44 -11.77
N PHE A 453 7.27 -0.31 -11.58
CA PHE A 453 6.72 -0.60 -10.25
C PHE A 453 6.62 -2.10 -9.95
N LEU A 454 7.47 -2.91 -10.60
CA LEU A 454 7.68 -4.32 -10.27
C LEU A 454 8.91 -4.51 -9.37
N GLY A 455 8.98 -5.66 -8.71
CA GLY A 455 9.98 -5.95 -7.68
C GLY A 455 11.44 -5.94 -8.16
N ASP A 456 11.71 -6.15 -9.45
CA ASP A 456 13.06 -6.12 -10.00
C ASP A 456 13.67 -4.72 -9.90
N ARG A 457 12.93 -3.66 -10.26
CA ARG A 457 13.37 -2.26 -10.13
C ARG A 457 13.60 -1.88 -8.68
N HIS A 458 12.75 -2.38 -7.80
CA HIS A 458 12.85 -2.13 -6.38
C HIS A 458 14.11 -2.78 -5.77
N LEU A 459 14.39 -4.02 -6.14
CA LEU A 459 15.58 -4.74 -5.69
C LEU A 459 16.86 -4.15 -6.28
N GLU A 460 16.85 -3.76 -7.55
CA GLU A 460 17.96 -3.06 -8.21
C GLU A 460 18.33 -1.78 -7.44
N ALA A 461 17.34 -0.94 -7.10
CA ALA A 461 17.57 0.29 -6.36
C ALA A 461 18.14 0.07 -4.95
N TYR A 462 17.74 -1.02 -4.28
CA TYR A 462 18.35 -1.40 -2.99
C TYR A 462 19.77 -1.94 -3.15
N ALA A 463 20.05 -2.72 -4.20
CA ALA A 463 21.39 -3.20 -4.49
C ALA A 463 22.36 -2.03 -4.74
N ASP A 464 21.92 -1.02 -5.50
CA ASP A 464 22.68 0.22 -5.73
C ASP A 464 22.96 0.96 -4.42
N LEU A 465 21.94 1.14 -3.57
CA LEU A 465 22.11 1.73 -2.24
C LEU A 465 23.14 0.96 -1.41
N PHE A 466 23.04 -0.37 -1.33
CA PHE A 466 23.99 -1.17 -0.56
C PHE A 466 25.41 -1.04 -1.12
N GLY A 467 25.55 -0.94 -2.44
CA GLY A 467 26.83 -0.65 -3.11
C GLY A 467 27.47 0.64 -2.64
N THR A 468 26.68 1.68 -2.36
CA THR A 468 27.18 2.96 -1.82
C THR A 468 27.51 2.94 -0.31
N LEU A 469 26.98 1.96 0.44
CA LEU A 469 27.15 1.88 1.90
C LEU A 469 28.28 0.97 2.35
N LEU A 470 28.58 -0.05 1.54
CA LEU A 470 29.49 -1.15 1.87
C LEU A 470 30.82 -1.12 1.12
N VAL A 471 30.96 -0.20 0.15
CA VAL A 471 32.21 0.11 -0.57
C VAL A 471 32.70 1.47 -0.11
#